data_AF-W7WX74-F1
#
_entry.id   AF-W7WX74-F1
#
_cell.length_a   1.000
_cell.length_b   1.000
_cell.length_c   1.000
_cell.angle_alpha   90.00
_cell.angle_beta   90.00
_cell.angle_gamma   90.00
#
_symmetry.space_group_name_H-M   'P 1'
#
loop_
_entity.id
_entity.type
_entity.pdbx_description
1 polymer ?
#
loop_
_entity_poly.entity_id
_entity_poly.type
_entity_poly.pdbx_seq_one_letter_code
_entity_poly.pdbx_strand_id
1 'polypeptide(L)'
;NNKISAIGVSGLGSVLPNLTNLSNLTLNLISNLIGPQGTSSLGSSLGKCTNLSNLTLYLDDDQIRDEGIVDLCSGLGKCTKLSNLTLIFESYFINYEYTKGLSSGLRKCTNIQNLTLNFKNRWTQMKNQKQLKTECLKSKRLVVLQITYNKIL
;
A
#
# COMPACT_ATOMS: atom_id res chain seq x y z
N ASN A 1 -1.42 -10.35 -17.06
CA ASN A 1 -2.83 -9.88 -16.95
C ASN A 1 -3.70 -10.93 -16.31
N ASN A 2 -3.85 -10.86 -14.99
CA ASN A 2 -5.02 -11.45 -14.35
C ASN A 2 -6.15 -10.42 -14.54
N LYS A 3 -7.32 -10.84 -15.00
CA LYS A 3 -8.44 -9.90 -15.26
C LYS A 3 -9.26 -9.67 -13.98
N ILE A 4 -8.61 -9.53 -12.81
CA ILE A 4 -9.32 -9.25 -11.57
C ILE A 4 -9.81 -7.80 -11.65
N SER A 5 -11.12 -7.63 -11.75
CA SER A 5 -11.75 -6.31 -11.71
C SER A 5 -11.97 -5.87 -10.26
N ALA A 6 -12.51 -4.67 -10.06
CA ALA A 6 -12.98 -4.21 -8.75
C ALA A 6 -13.88 -5.25 -8.05
N ILE A 7 -14.71 -5.98 -8.81
CA ILE A 7 -15.59 -7.04 -8.30
C ILE A 7 -14.79 -8.23 -7.76
N GLY A 8 -13.68 -8.58 -8.42
CA GLY A 8 -12.80 -9.64 -7.94
C GLY A 8 -12.11 -9.26 -6.62
N VAL A 9 -11.72 -7.99 -6.46
CA VAL A 9 -11.18 -7.49 -5.19
C VAL A 9 -12.26 -7.38 -4.11
N SER A 10 -13.49 -7.01 -4.45
CA SER A 10 -14.58 -7.02 -3.45
C SER A 10 -14.87 -8.44 -2.94
N GLY A 11 -14.73 -9.45 -3.81
CA GLY A 11 -14.78 -10.87 -3.42
C GLY A 11 -13.66 -11.26 -2.45
N LEU A 12 -12.42 -10.79 -2.68
CA LEU A 12 -11.35 -10.95 -1.68
C LEU A 12 -11.71 -10.24 -0.37
N GLY A 13 -12.31 -9.06 -0.47
CA GLY A 13 -12.68 -8.23 0.66
C GLY A 13 -13.74 -8.84 1.59
N SER A 14 -14.63 -9.68 1.06
CA SER A 14 -15.63 -10.39 1.87
C SER A 14 -15.05 -11.58 2.62
N VAL A 15 -13.97 -12.20 2.12
CA VAL A 15 -13.36 -13.40 2.71
C VAL A 15 -12.25 -13.05 3.71
N LEU A 16 -11.42 -12.05 3.40
CA LEU A 16 -10.27 -11.66 4.23
C LEU A 16 -10.58 -11.49 5.74
N PRO A 17 -11.69 -10.83 6.14
CA PRO A 17 -12.02 -10.66 7.56
C PRO A 17 -12.32 -11.97 8.30
N ASN A 18 -12.74 -13.01 7.58
CA ASN A 18 -13.09 -14.31 8.15
C ASN A 18 -11.86 -15.20 8.36
N LEU A 19 -10.72 -14.84 7.78
CA LEU A 19 -9.45 -15.53 7.98
C LEU A 19 -8.82 -15.08 9.30
N THR A 20 -9.44 -15.45 10.42
CA THR A 20 -9.09 -14.96 11.76
C THR A 20 -7.63 -15.26 12.16
N ASN A 21 -7.01 -16.29 11.58
CA ASN A 21 -5.61 -16.65 11.82
C ASN A 21 -4.63 -16.04 10.79
N LEU A 22 -5.10 -15.22 9.85
CA LEU A 22 -4.26 -14.60 8.82
C LEU A 22 -3.30 -13.59 9.46
N SER A 23 -2.06 -14.01 9.63
CA SER A 23 -0.96 -13.18 10.12
C SER A 23 -0.05 -12.68 9.01
N ASN A 24 -0.02 -13.39 7.87
CA ASN A 24 0.84 -13.09 6.74
C ASN A 24 0.02 -13.06 5.46
N LEU A 25 0.14 -11.98 4.70
CA LEU A 25 -0.50 -11.89 3.38
C LEU A 25 0.47 -11.30 2.37
N THR A 26 0.62 -12.00 1.25
CA THR A 26 1.23 -11.46 0.04
C THR A 26 0.18 -11.47 -1.05
N LEU A 27 -0.10 -10.30 -1.63
CA LEU A 27 -1.10 -10.17 -2.69
C LEU A 27 -0.49 -9.40 -3.86
N ASN A 28 -0.50 -10.05 -5.03
CA ASN A 28 -0.04 -9.43 -6.27
C ASN A 28 -1.25 -8.99 -7.10
N LEU A 29 -1.44 -7.68 -7.18
CA LEU A 29 -2.51 -7.03 -7.94
C LEU A 29 -1.98 -6.27 -9.18
N ILE A 30 -0.70 -6.42 -9.54
CA ILE A 30 -0.14 -5.79 -10.74
C ILE A 30 -0.91 -6.24 -11.99
N SER A 31 -1.14 -5.33 -12.94
CA SER A 31 -1.84 -5.57 -14.20
C SER A 31 -3.23 -6.20 -14.05
N ASN A 32 -3.96 -5.77 -13.02
CA ASN A 32 -5.40 -6.01 -12.82
C ASN A 32 -6.20 -4.70 -13.07
N LEU A 33 -7.53 -4.75 -13.07
CA LEU A 33 -8.40 -3.60 -13.33
C LEU A 33 -9.23 -3.25 -12.10
N ILE A 34 -8.57 -3.12 -10.95
CA ILE A 34 -9.26 -2.92 -9.66
C ILE A 34 -9.74 -1.46 -9.50
N GLY A 35 -8.99 -0.50 -10.05
CA GLY A 35 -9.28 0.93 -9.96
C GLY A 35 -9.27 1.49 -8.52
N PRO A 36 -9.47 2.81 -8.36
CA PRO A 36 -9.46 3.45 -7.04
C PRO A 36 -10.49 2.86 -6.07
N GLN A 37 -11.71 2.57 -6.54
CA GLN A 37 -12.76 1.96 -5.71
C GLN A 37 -12.41 0.54 -5.25
N GLY A 38 -11.78 -0.27 -6.11
CA GLY A 38 -11.28 -1.58 -5.72
C GLY A 38 -10.18 -1.48 -4.67
N THR A 39 -9.28 -0.52 -4.82
CA THR A 39 -8.23 -0.22 -3.83
C THR A 39 -8.80 0.25 -2.49
N SER A 40 -9.80 1.13 -2.47
CA SER A 40 -10.48 1.56 -1.24
C SER A 40 -11.21 0.39 -0.56
N SER A 41 -11.85 -0.49 -1.36
CA SER A 41 -12.51 -1.70 -0.87
C SER A 41 -11.51 -2.69 -0.27
N LEU A 42 -10.33 -2.84 -0.89
CA LEU A 42 -9.23 -3.63 -0.36
C LEU A 42 -8.76 -3.08 0.99
N GLY A 43 -8.54 -1.76 1.10
CA GLY A 43 -8.18 -1.10 2.34
C GLY A 43 -9.17 -1.38 3.46
N SER A 44 -10.46 -1.17 3.19
CA SER A 44 -11.53 -1.41 4.15
C SER A 44 -11.58 -2.86 4.65
N SER A 45 -11.26 -3.81 3.77
CA SER A 45 -11.29 -5.24 4.08
C SER A 45 -10.05 -5.68 4.85
N LEU A 46 -8.86 -5.24 4.42
CA LEU A 46 -7.61 -5.48 5.14
C LEU A 46 -7.67 -4.89 6.54
N GLY A 47 -8.30 -3.72 6.73
CA GLY A 47 -8.49 -3.11 8.04
C GLY A 47 -9.32 -3.92 9.04
N LYS A 48 -10.01 -4.97 8.59
CA LYS A 48 -10.71 -5.93 9.47
C LYS A 48 -9.84 -7.14 9.86
N CYS A 49 -8.68 -7.32 9.23
CA CYS A 49 -7.74 -8.40 9.50
C CYS A 49 -6.88 -8.06 10.73
N THR A 50 -7.46 -8.10 11.93
CA THR A 50 -6.82 -7.63 13.17
C THR A 50 -5.59 -8.45 13.60
N ASN A 51 -5.44 -9.68 13.09
CA ASN A 51 -4.28 -10.53 13.35
C ASN A 51 -3.15 -10.40 12.31
N LEU A 52 -3.36 -9.62 11.23
CA LEU A 52 -2.37 -9.42 10.18
C LEU A 52 -1.16 -8.67 10.74
N SER A 53 0.01 -9.30 10.69
CA SER A 53 1.28 -8.75 11.18
C SER A 53 2.28 -8.46 10.07
N ASN A 54 2.17 -9.17 8.95
CA ASN A 54 3.02 -9.03 7.77
C ASN A 54 2.17 -8.87 6.51
N LEU A 55 2.38 -7.78 5.78
CA LEU A 55 1.68 -7.53 4.52
C LEU A 55 2.68 -7.14 3.42
N THR A 56 2.59 -7.83 2.30
CA THR A 56 3.21 -7.43 1.04
C THR A 56 2.15 -7.23 -0.02
N LEU A 57 2.06 -6.02 -0.57
CA LEU A 57 1.17 -5.70 -1.69
C LEU A 57 2.00 -5.30 -2.91
N TYR A 58 1.69 -5.91 -4.04
CA TYR A 58 2.15 -5.44 -5.34
C TYR A 58 0.99 -4.76 -6.04
N LEU A 59 1.14 -3.49 -6.39
CA LEU A 59 0.09 -2.64 -6.91
C LEU A 59 0.56 -1.91 -8.18
N ASP A 60 -0.38 -1.65 -9.09
CA ASP A 60 -0.14 -0.90 -10.33
C ASP A 60 -0.74 0.50 -10.21
N ASP A 61 -0.07 1.54 -10.72
CA ASP A 61 -0.46 2.95 -10.55
C ASP A 61 -1.86 3.28 -11.06
N ASP A 62 -2.27 2.65 -12.16
CA ASP A 62 -3.59 2.85 -12.77
C ASP A 62 -4.74 2.48 -11.82
N GLN A 63 -4.43 1.76 -10.75
CA GLN A 63 -5.37 1.28 -9.75
C GLN A 63 -5.47 2.18 -8.51
N ILE A 64 -4.55 3.13 -8.31
CA ILE A 64 -4.29 3.74 -7.00
C ILE A 64 -4.28 5.28 -7.04
N ARG A 65 -5.09 5.88 -7.92
CA ARG A 65 -5.22 7.35 -7.99
C ARG A 65 -5.66 7.91 -6.63
N ASP A 66 -5.15 9.10 -6.32
CA ASP A 66 -5.04 9.78 -5.01
C ASP A 66 -5.95 9.31 -3.85
N GLU A 67 -7.25 9.17 -4.03
CA GLU A 67 -8.17 8.72 -2.97
C GLU A 67 -7.95 7.24 -2.58
N GLY A 68 -7.70 6.37 -3.56
CA GLY A 68 -7.53 4.93 -3.35
C GLY A 68 -6.34 4.60 -2.45
N ILE A 69 -5.18 5.26 -2.63
CA ILE A 69 -4.01 4.99 -1.79
C ILE A 69 -4.24 5.46 -0.35
N VAL A 70 -4.93 6.58 -0.19
CA VAL A 70 -5.25 7.15 1.13
C VAL A 70 -6.20 6.22 1.87
N ASP A 71 -7.21 5.68 1.20
CA ASP A 71 -8.15 4.72 1.78
C ASP A 71 -7.50 3.39 2.10
N LEU A 72 -6.65 2.87 1.21
CA LEU A 72 -5.85 1.67 1.45
C LEU A 72 -5.08 1.81 2.77
N CYS A 73 -4.28 2.86 2.89
CA CYS A 73 -3.47 3.08 4.08
C CYS A 73 -4.31 3.38 5.32
N SER A 74 -5.45 4.07 5.17
CA SER A 74 -6.39 4.30 6.29
C SER A 74 -6.96 3.00 6.82
N GLY A 75 -7.28 2.05 5.94
CA GLY A 75 -7.67 0.70 6.28
C GLY A 75 -6.54 -0.07 6.97
N LEU A 76 -5.33 -0.04 6.41
CA LEU A 76 -4.15 -0.66 7.03
C LEU A 76 -3.85 -0.11 8.42
N GLY A 77 -4.14 1.16 8.69
CA GLY A 77 -4.02 1.76 10.03
C GLY A 77 -4.89 1.10 11.10
N LYS A 78 -5.96 0.39 10.70
CA LYS A 78 -6.81 -0.39 11.61
C LYS A 78 -6.22 -1.78 11.93
N CYS A 79 -5.21 -2.24 11.20
CA CYS A 79 -4.51 -3.49 11.48
C CYS A 79 -3.54 -3.27 12.66
N THR A 80 -4.04 -3.47 13.89
CA THR A 80 -3.28 -3.11 15.10
C THR A 80 -2.01 -3.93 15.33
N LYS A 81 -1.92 -5.13 14.75
CA LYS A 81 -0.74 -6.00 14.80
C LYS A 81 0.20 -5.86 13.61
N LEU A 82 -0.18 -5.09 12.59
CA LEU A 82 0.63 -4.90 11.39
C LEU A 82 1.88 -4.12 11.77
N SER A 83 3.03 -4.80 11.68
CA SER A 83 4.34 -4.25 12.02
C SER A 83 5.29 -4.27 10.83
N ASN A 84 5.06 -5.16 9.85
CA ASN A 84 5.85 -5.27 8.63
C ASN A 84 4.96 -4.98 7.42
N LEU A 85 5.25 -3.88 6.73
CA LEU A 85 4.53 -3.47 5.53
C LEU A 85 5.50 -3.29 4.36
N THR A 86 5.25 -4.03 3.29
CA THR A 86 5.93 -3.87 2.00
C THR A 86 4.91 -3.47 0.95
N LEU A 87 5.10 -2.29 0.36
CA LEU A 87 4.31 -1.82 -0.79
C LEU A 87 5.23 -1.71 -2.00
N ILE A 88 4.90 -2.45 -3.05
CA ILE A 88 5.63 -2.47 -4.31
C ILE A 88 4.73 -1.89 -5.38
N PHE A 89 5.15 -0.76 -5.94
CA PHE A 89 4.42 -0.02 -6.95
C PHE A 89 5.09 -0.20 -8.30
N GLU A 90 4.34 -0.73 -9.25
CA GLU A 90 4.67 -0.64 -10.66
C GLU A 90 3.95 0.58 -11.21
N SER A 91 4.69 1.61 -11.61
CA SER A 91 4.09 2.89 -12.01
C SER A 91 4.90 3.56 -13.10
N TYR A 92 4.17 4.07 -14.09
CA TYR A 92 4.72 4.94 -15.12
C TYR A 92 4.60 6.43 -14.74
N PHE A 93 3.82 6.81 -13.72
CA PHE A 93 3.54 8.21 -13.38
C PHE A 93 3.36 8.51 -11.88
N ILE A 94 4.46 8.45 -11.11
CA ILE A 94 4.45 8.91 -9.70
C ILE A 94 4.63 10.43 -9.65
N ASN A 95 3.57 11.17 -9.30
CA ASN A 95 3.59 12.61 -9.15
C ASN A 95 3.66 13.07 -7.67
N TYR A 96 3.64 14.38 -7.44
CA TYR A 96 3.68 14.97 -6.09
C TYR A 96 2.47 14.58 -5.23
N GLU A 97 1.26 14.75 -5.76
CA GLU A 97 0.00 14.50 -5.04
C GLU A 97 -0.12 13.02 -4.65
N TYR A 98 0.31 12.11 -5.52
CA TYR A 98 0.39 10.68 -5.21
C TYR A 98 1.25 10.43 -3.96
N THR A 99 2.49 10.93 -3.93
CA THR A 99 3.41 10.71 -2.80
C THR A 99 2.93 11.39 -1.51
N LYS A 100 2.22 12.51 -1.64
CA LYS A 100 1.58 13.23 -0.54
C LYS A 100 0.39 12.43 0.02
N GLY A 101 -0.45 11.85 -0.84
CA GLY A 101 -1.52 10.93 -0.47
C GLY A 101 -0.97 9.71 0.25
N LEU A 102 -0.02 9.00 -0.36
CA LEU A 102 0.65 7.84 0.24
C LEU A 102 1.24 8.14 1.61
N SER A 103 2.04 9.21 1.73
CA SER A 103 2.64 9.59 3.01
C SER A 103 1.58 9.95 4.06
N SER A 104 0.51 10.64 3.67
CA SER A 104 -0.59 10.98 4.58
C SER A 104 -1.35 9.77 5.09
N GLY A 105 -1.58 8.78 4.21
CA GLY A 105 -2.19 7.52 4.55
C GLY A 105 -1.29 6.70 5.48
N LEU A 106 0.00 6.57 5.16
CA LEU A 106 0.97 5.81 5.96
C LEU A 106 1.12 6.35 7.38
N ARG A 107 0.93 7.66 7.62
CA ARG A 107 0.90 8.23 8.98
C ARG A 107 -0.22 7.64 9.85
N LYS A 108 -1.29 7.10 9.26
CA LYS A 108 -2.36 6.39 9.98
C LYS A 108 -1.95 4.98 10.40
N CYS A 109 -0.91 4.41 9.79
CA CYS A 109 -0.35 3.11 10.12
C CYS A 109 0.62 3.22 11.31
N THR A 110 0.10 3.52 12.50
CA THR A 110 0.90 3.89 13.68
C THR A 110 1.68 2.73 14.30
N ASN A 111 1.39 1.48 13.93
CA ASN A 111 2.02 0.27 14.47
C ASN A 111 3.20 -0.26 13.63
N ILE A 112 3.45 0.31 12.44
CA ILE A 112 4.49 -0.15 11.53
C ILE A 112 5.87 0.08 12.14
N GLN A 113 6.66 -1.00 12.18
CA GLN A 113 8.06 -1.01 12.60
C GLN A 113 9.00 -1.14 11.40
N ASN A 114 8.62 -1.94 10.40
CA ASN A 114 9.41 -2.16 9.20
C ASN A 114 8.59 -1.77 7.97
N LEU A 115 8.98 -0.68 7.32
CA LEU A 115 8.33 -0.17 6.11
C LEU A 115 9.27 -0.29 4.92
N THR A 116 8.84 -1.03 3.91
CA THR A 116 9.49 -1.09 2.61
C THR A 116 8.57 -0.49 1.54
N LEU A 117 9.04 0.55 0.86
CA LEU A 117 8.40 1.12 -0.33
C LEU A 117 9.31 0.89 -1.53
N ASN A 118 8.84 0.15 -2.53
CA ASN A 118 9.58 -0.08 -3.77
C ASN A 118 8.81 0.54 -4.92
N PHE A 119 9.43 1.49 -5.61
CA PHE A 119 8.86 2.11 -6.79
C PHE A 119 9.64 1.64 -8.01
N LYS A 120 9.00 0.85 -8.87
CA LYS A 120 9.52 0.46 -10.19
C LYS A 120 9.12 1.53 -11.20
N ASN A 121 10.02 2.45 -11.54
CA ASN A 121 9.77 3.58 -12.46
C ASN A 121 11.11 4.13 -13.01
N ARG A 122 11.08 4.85 -14.14
CA ARG A 122 12.05 5.87 -14.59
C ARG A 122 12.03 7.15 -13.73
N TRP A 123 11.79 7.06 -12.42
CA TRP A 123 11.51 8.23 -11.59
C TRP A 123 12.72 9.17 -11.49
N THR A 124 12.65 10.30 -12.19
CA THR A 124 13.62 11.39 -12.08
C THR A 124 12.93 12.62 -11.50
N GLN A 125 12.96 12.80 -10.16
CA GLN A 125 12.88 14.12 -9.51
C GLN A 125 13.12 14.03 -7.98
N MET A 126 14.15 14.74 -7.51
CA MET A 126 14.75 14.59 -6.17
C MET A 126 13.95 15.20 -4.99
N LYS A 127 12.86 15.93 -5.24
CA LYS A 127 12.11 16.64 -4.17
C LYS A 127 11.07 15.75 -3.49
N ASN A 128 10.29 15.01 -4.27
CA ASN A 128 9.20 14.17 -3.74
C ASN A 128 9.76 12.96 -2.97
N GLN A 129 10.90 12.42 -3.41
CA GLN A 129 11.66 11.38 -2.70
C GLN A 129 11.98 11.79 -1.26
N LYS A 130 12.58 12.98 -1.13
CA LYS A 130 12.97 13.53 0.17
C LYS A 130 11.75 13.76 1.04
N GLN A 131 10.69 14.34 0.50
CA GLN A 131 9.46 14.58 1.25
C GLN A 131 8.80 13.28 1.73
N LEU A 132 8.60 12.30 0.84
CA LEU A 132 8.02 11.01 1.22
C LEU A 132 8.83 10.34 2.34
N LYS A 133 10.16 10.34 2.22
CA LYS A 133 11.05 9.81 3.25
C LYS A 133 10.86 10.56 4.57
N THR A 134 10.89 11.89 4.56
CA THR A 134 10.69 12.71 5.76
C THR A 134 9.35 12.44 6.42
N GLU A 135 8.28 12.31 5.65
CA GLU A 135 6.95 12.03 6.20
C GLU A 135 6.85 10.62 6.81
N CYS A 136 7.45 9.61 6.19
CA CYS A 136 7.48 8.25 6.76
C CYS A 136 8.24 8.22 8.10
N LEU A 137 9.35 8.97 8.19
CA LEU A 137 10.17 9.07 9.41
C LEU A 137 9.47 9.78 10.58
N LYS A 138 8.31 10.42 10.37
CA LYS A 138 7.49 10.96 11.48
C LYS A 138 6.77 9.86 12.28
N SER A 139 6.75 8.63 11.79
CA SER A 139 6.19 7.50 12.53
C SER A 139 7.06 7.16 13.74
N LYS A 140 6.48 7.23 14.95
CA LYS A 140 7.21 7.03 16.21
C LYS A 140 7.69 5.59 16.46
N ARG A 141 7.09 4.61 15.78
CA ARG A 141 7.40 3.17 15.96
C ARG A 141 8.31 2.60 14.88
N LEU A 142 8.65 3.39 13.86
CA LEU A 142 9.42 2.93 12.73
C LEU A 142 10.86 2.63 13.15
N VAL A 143 11.29 1.39 12.93
CA VAL A 143 12.65 0.89 13.20
C VAL A 143 13.44 0.82 11.89
N VAL A 144 12.83 0.29 10.83
CA VAL A 144 13.44 0.16 9.51
C VAL A 144 12.58 0.87 8.46
N LEU A 145 13.22 1.77 7.70
CA LEU A 145 12.65 2.39 6.51
C LEU A 145 13.53 2.07 5.31
N GLN A 146 13.01 1.31 4.37
CA GLN A 146 13.64 1.07 3.08
C GLN A 146 12.78 1.67 1.97
N ILE A 147 13.35 2.60 1.22
CA ILE A 147 12.71 3.15 0.02
C ILE A 147 13.65 2.93 -1.16
N THR A 148 13.17 2.19 -2.16
CA THR A 148 13.96 1.84 -3.36
C THR A 148 13.29 2.34 -4.61
N TYR A 149 14.11 2.72 -5.58
CA TYR A 149 13.69 3.26 -6.88
C TYR A 149 14.40 2.46 -7.96
N ASN A 150 13.67 1.52 -8.57
CA ASN A 150 14.24 0.61 -9.55
C ASN A 150 13.83 1.06 -10.95
N LYS A 151 14.81 1.24 -11.85
CA LYS A 151 14.53 1.47 -13.27
C LYS A 151 13.98 0.17 -13.86
N ILE A 152 12.87 0.27 -14.58
CA ILE A 152 12.40 -0.79 -15.47
C ILE A 152 13.33 -0.75 -16.68
N LEU A 153 14.08 -1.84 -16.93
CA LEU A 153 14.96 -2.01 -18.09
C LEU A 153 14.14 -2.09 -19.37
#